data_AF-A0A482WYG2-F1
#
_entry.id   AF-A0A482WYG2-F1
#
_cell.length_a   1.000
_cell.length_b   1.000
_cell.length_c   1.000
_cell.angle_alpha   90.00
_cell.angle_beta   90.00
_cell.angle_gamma   90.00
#
_symmetry.space_group_name_H-M   'P 1'
#
loop_
_entity.id
_entity.type
_entity.pdbx_description
1 polymer ?
#
loop_
_entity_poly.entity_id
_entity_poly.type
_entity_poly.pdbx_seq_one_letter_code
_entity_poly.pdbx_strand_id
1 'polypeptide(L)'
;MTIQKYWMAWAQRRRYQRMRVGYMRLQALIRSRVLSHRFRHLRGHIVGLQAHVADAHALVAASLRPRHPVLLNGHRCRLHTQQDEPVDDSKLVEAMFDFLPDSSSEAPNSARETSVFMDLPTAKADQQEVISTMQLGSEDEEDLSEFKFQKFAATYFQGNVTHMYSRKPLKHPLLPLHTQGDQLAAQALWVTILRFTGDLPEPRYHTMDRDNTSVMSKVTATLGRNFIRSKEFQEAQMMGMDPVS
;
A
#
# COMPACT_ATOMS: atom_id res chain seq x y z
N MET A 1 39.39 13.26 42.66
CA MET A 1 38.97 14.22 41.61
C MET A 1 38.61 13.50 40.29
N THR A 2 37.75 12.48 40.32
CA THR A 2 37.47 11.63 39.14
C THR A 2 35.99 11.60 38.80
N ILE A 3 35.11 11.57 39.81
CA ILE A 3 33.66 11.50 39.65
C ILE A 3 33.09 12.76 38.94
N GLN A 4 33.59 13.95 39.28
CA GLN A 4 33.17 15.20 38.64
C GLN A 4 33.52 15.27 37.14
N LYS A 5 34.67 14.72 36.73
CA LYS A 5 35.10 14.66 35.32
C LYS A 5 34.15 13.80 34.49
N TYR A 6 33.76 12.63 35.02
CA TYR A 6 32.81 11.74 34.35
C TYR A 6 31.41 12.36 34.25
N TRP A 7 30.95 13.03 35.32
CA TRP A 7 29.69 13.77 35.29
C TRP A 7 29.70 14.85 34.21
N MET A 8 30.75 15.69 34.17
CA MET A 8 30.84 16.79 33.18
C MET A 8 30.88 16.26 31.74
N ALA A 9 31.63 15.19 31.49
CA ALA A 9 31.66 14.53 30.19
C ALA A 9 30.32 13.90 29.81
N TRP A 10 29.58 13.34 30.76
CA TRP A 10 28.23 12.82 30.54
C TRP A 10 27.23 13.94 30.25
N ALA A 11 27.24 15.02 31.03
CA ALA A 11 26.36 16.17 30.86
C ALA A 11 26.59 16.86 29.51
N GLN A 12 27.84 17.01 29.09
CA GLN A 12 28.20 17.59 27.78
C GLN A 12 27.71 16.70 26.62
N ARG A 13 27.91 15.38 26.72
CA ARG A 13 27.40 14.42 25.73
C ARG A 13 25.89 14.47 25.62
N ARG A 14 25.18 14.57 26.74
CA ARG A 14 23.71 14.66 26.77
C ARG A 14 23.20 15.96 26.13
N ARG A 15 23.87 17.09 26.36
CA ARG A 15 23.58 18.37 25.69
C ARG A 15 23.80 18.28 24.18
N TYR A 16 24.92 17.70 23.75
CA TYR A 16 25.23 17.51 22.33
C TYR A 16 24.21 16.60 21.63
N GLN A 17 23.82 15.48 22.24
CA GLN A 17 22.79 14.59 21.68
C GLN A 17 21.45 15.31 21.49
N ARG A 18 21.04 16.14 22.46
CA ARG A 18 19.81 16.93 22.35
C ARG A 18 19.87 17.93 21.19
N MET A 19 20.99 18.63 21.02
CA MET A 19 21.20 19.55 19.90
C MET A 19 21.23 18.81 18.55
N ARG A 20 21.92 17.67 18.46
CA ARG A 20 22.02 16.87 17.24
C ARG A 20 20.65 16.36 16.78
N VAL A 21 19.83 15.85 17.71
CA VAL A 21 18.46 15.42 17.40
C VAL A 21 17.59 16.61 16.96
N GLY A 22 17.70 17.76 17.65
CA GLY A 22 17.01 18.98 17.24
C GLY A 22 17.39 19.44 15.84
N TYR A 23 18.68 19.38 15.51
CA TYR A 23 19.20 19.73 14.18
C TYR A 23 18.68 18.78 13.09
N MET A 24 18.69 17.46 13.34
CA MET A 24 18.13 16.49 12.40
C MET A 24 16.63 16.70 12.16
N ARG A 25 15.87 17.06 13.21
CA ARG A 25 14.44 17.41 13.10
C ARG A 25 14.24 18.66 12.25
N LEU A 26 15.02 19.72 12.49
CA LEU A 26 14.94 20.96 11.72
C LEU A 26 15.29 20.72 10.24
N GLN A 27 16.35 19.95 9.97
CA GLN A 27 16.73 19.55 8.63
C GLN A 27 15.61 18.76 7.92
N ALA A 28 14.93 17.85 8.63
CA ALA A 28 13.80 17.11 8.08
C ALA A 28 12.63 18.04 7.73
N LEU A 29 12.32 19.04 8.57
CA LEU A 29 11.26 20.02 8.31
C LEU A 29 11.59 20.94 7.12
N ILE A 30 12.84 21.37 6.98
CA ILE A 30 13.27 22.20 5.83
C ILE A 30 13.17 21.39 4.53
N ARG A 31 13.63 20.13 4.54
CA ARG A 31 13.53 19.24 3.38
C ARG A 31 12.08 18.90 3.03
N SER A 32 11.20 18.71 4.03
CA SER A 32 9.80 18.38 3.80
C SER A 32 9.01 19.55 3.19
N ARG A 33 9.31 20.81 3.55
CA ARG A 33 8.62 22.00 3.01
C ARG A 33 8.61 22.07 1.48
N VAL A 34 9.72 21.72 0.82
CA VAL A 34 9.82 21.72 -0.65
C VAL A 34 8.92 20.65 -1.26
N LEU A 35 8.91 19.46 -0.66
CA LEU A 35 8.08 18.34 -1.11
C LEU A 35 6.58 18.62 -0.87
N SER A 36 6.23 19.19 0.29
CA SER A 36 4.86 19.56 0.64
C SER A 36 4.29 20.67 -0.26
N HIS A 37 5.12 21.59 -0.75
CA HIS A 37 4.68 22.60 -1.73
C HIS A 37 4.32 21.95 -3.07
N ARG A 38 5.21 21.12 -3.61
CA ARG A 38 4.98 20.40 -4.88
C ARG A 38 3.77 19.45 -4.78
N PHE A 39 3.64 18.74 -3.66
CA PHE A 39 2.51 17.84 -3.42
C PHE A 39 1.17 18.60 -3.33
N ARG A 40 1.12 19.75 -2.64
CA ARG A 40 -0.10 20.57 -2.58
C ARG A 40 -0.54 21.06 -3.96
N HIS A 41 0.41 21.49 -4.79
CA HIS A 41 0.12 21.92 -6.16
C HIS A 41 -0.45 20.78 -7.02
N LEU A 42 0.21 19.62 -7.00
CA LEU A 42 -0.26 18.43 -7.72
C LEU A 42 -1.64 17.96 -7.22
N ARG A 43 -1.85 17.95 -5.91
CA ARG A 43 -3.14 17.57 -5.31
C ARG A 43 -4.27 18.52 -5.73
N GLY A 44 -4.00 19.82 -5.87
CA GLY A 44 -4.97 20.77 -6.40
C GLY A 44 -5.43 20.42 -7.82
N HIS A 45 -4.49 20.05 -8.70
CA HIS A 45 -4.80 19.63 -10.07
C HIS A 45 -5.63 18.34 -10.10
N ILE A 46 -5.26 17.36 -9.28
CA ILE A 46 -5.96 16.06 -9.21
C ILE A 46 -7.39 16.24 -8.67
N VAL A 47 -7.56 17.02 -7.59
CA VAL A 47 -8.89 17.27 -7.01
C VAL A 47 -9.80 18.02 -7.99
N GLY A 48 -9.27 19.00 -8.74
CA GLY A 48 -10.05 19.69 -9.77
C GLY A 48 -10.53 18.77 -10.89
N LEU A 49 -9.67 17.83 -11.32
CA LEU A 49 -10.02 16.85 -12.35
C LEU A 49 -11.05 15.83 -11.83
N GLN A 50 -10.90 15.40 -10.57
CA GLN A 50 -11.87 14.52 -9.91
C GLN A 50 -13.25 15.20 -9.75
N ALA A 51 -13.29 16.49 -9.42
CA ALA A 51 -14.53 17.26 -9.33
C ALA A 51 -15.25 17.33 -10.69
N HIS A 52 -14.55 17.63 -11.78
CA HIS A 52 -15.16 17.65 -13.11
C HIS A 52 -15.69 16.29 -13.56
N VAL A 53 -14.98 15.21 -13.27
CA VAL A 53 -15.45 13.85 -13.59
C VAL A 53 -16.66 13.48 -12.72
N ALA A 54 -16.67 13.86 -11.45
CA ALA A 54 -17.80 13.63 -10.55
C ALA A 54 -19.05 14.43 -10.97
N ASP A 55 -18.88 15.71 -11.36
CA ASP A 55 -19.95 16.56 -11.85
C ASP A 55 -20.52 16.03 -13.19
N ALA A 56 -19.64 15.61 -14.11
CA ALA A 56 -20.07 14.99 -15.37
C ALA A 56 -20.84 13.69 -15.13
N HIS A 57 -20.37 12.85 -14.20
CA HIS A 57 -21.06 11.63 -13.81
C HIS A 57 -22.43 11.92 -13.16
N ALA A 58 -22.53 12.97 -12.34
CA ALA A 58 -23.79 13.40 -11.75
C ALA A 58 -24.79 13.94 -12.79
N LEU A 59 -24.33 14.69 -13.80
CA LEU A 59 -25.16 15.16 -14.91
C LEU A 59 -25.63 14.02 -15.81
N VAL A 60 -24.78 13.03 -16.09
CA VAL A 60 -25.15 11.83 -16.86
C VAL A 60 -26.16 10.98 -16.07
N ALA A 61 -25.96 10.80 -14.76
CA ALA A 61 -26.91 10.13 -13.89
C ALA A 61 -28.26 10.87 -13.81
N ALA A 62 -28.25 12.20 -13.82
CA ALA A 62 -29.47 13.02 -13.89
C ALA A 62 -30.17 12.91 -15.25
N SER A 63 -29.42 12.73 -16.35
CA SER A 63 -29.97 12.54 -17.70
C SER A 63 -30.55 11.14 -17.94
N LEU A 64 -30.19 10.15 -17.11
CA LEU A 64 -30.69 8.77 -17.17
C LEU A 64 -31.85 8.49 -16.20
N ARG A 65 -32.32 9.48 -15.43
CA ARG A 65 -33.55 9.33 -14.64
C ARG A 65 -34.79 9.37 -15.56
N PRO A 66 -35.69 8.37 -15.48
CA PRO A 66 -37.00 8.45 -16.13
C PRO A 66 -37.79 9.64 -15.61
N ARG A 67 -38.20 10.54 -16.49
CA ARG A 67 -39.16 11.62 -16.18
C ARG A 67 -40.54 10.99 -15.94
N HIS A 68 -40.92 10.81 -14.68
CA HIS A 68 -42.34 10.63 -14.33
C HIS A 68 -42.97 12.01 -14.07
N PRO A 69 -44.15 12.33 -14.61
CA PRO A 69 -44.81 13.59 -14.32
C PRO A 69 -45.46 13.48 -12.94
N VAL A 70 -45.10 14.35 -12.00
CA VAL A 70 -45.92 14.60 -10.81
C VAL A 70 -46.03 16.10 -10.58
N LEU A 71 -47.25 16.48 -10.25
CA LEU A 71 -47.86 17.79 -10.25
C LEU A 71 -47.10 18.83 -9.43
N LEU A 72 -47.17 20.06 -9.95
CA LEU A 72 -46.90 21.32 -9.27
C LEU A 72 -47.51 21.37 -7.87
N ASN A 73 -46.68 21.69 -6.88
CA ASN A 73 -47.05 22.69 -5.88
C ASN A 73 -45.82 23.55 -5.60
N GLY A 74 -45.96 24.83 -5.92
CA GLY A 74 -44.86 25.77 -6.00
C GLY A 74 -44.39 26.24 -4.64
N HIS A 75 -43.08 26.26 -4.45
CA HIS A 75 -42.41 27.32 -3.71
C HIS A 75 -41.23 27.81 -4.55
N ARG A 76 -41.37 29.06 -4.99
CA ARG A 76 -40.45 29.80 -5.84
C ARG A 76 -39.44 30.51 -4.94
N CYS A 77 -38.17 30.11 -4.95
CA CYS A 77 -37.07 30.87 -4.33
C CYS A 77 -35.88 30.84 -5.31
N ARG A 78 -35.79 31.83 -6.21
CA ARG A 78 -34.94 33.03 -6.11
C ARG A 78 -33.44 32.68 -5.95
N LEU A 79 -32.71 32.82 -7.05
CA LEU A 79 -31.26 32.91 -7.08
C LEU A 79 -30.85 34.19 -6.31
N HIS A 80 -30.10 34.04 -5.23
CA HIS A 80 -29.39 35.13 -4.57
C HIS A 80 -27.92 34.77 -4.47
N THR A 81 -27.11 35.61 -5.12
CA THR A 81 -25.66 35.68 -5.00
C THR A 81 -25.26 36.03 -3.57
N GLN A 82 -24.30 35.27 -3.03
CA GLN A 82 -23.27 35.67 -2.06
C GLN A 82 -23.73 36.22 -0.69
N GLN A 83 -23.45 35.46 0.37
CA GLN A 83 -22.81 35.93 1.61
C GLN A 83 -22.44 34.76 2.53
N ASP A 84 -21.23 34.83 3.10
CA ASP A 84 -20.72 33.96 4.16
C ASP A 84 -21.56 34.14 5.43
N GLU A 85 -22.45 33.19 5.70
CA GLU A 85 -23.15 33.03 6.99
C GLU A 85 -22.55 31.81 7.70
N PRO A 86 -22.23 31.89 9.01
CA PRO A 86 -21.73 30.73 9.75
C PRO A 86 -22.77 29.61 9.68
N VAL A 87 -22.36 28.49 9.08
CA VAL A 87 -23.21 27.32 8.89
C VAL A 87 -23.66 26.82 10.26
N ASP A 88 -24.94 26.96 10.55
CA ASP A 88 -25.58 26.40 11.74
C ASP A 88 -25.67 24.88 11.56
N ASP A 89 -24.65 24.18 12.09
CA ASP A 89 -24.48 22.74 11.95
C ASP A 89 -25.73 21.97 12.39
N SER A 90 -26.49 22.48 13.38
CA SER A 90 -27.72 21.89 13.88
C SER A 90 -28.78 21.69 12.80
N LYS A 91 -28.89 22.60 11.83
CA LYS A 91 -29.82 22.46 10.70
C LYS A 91 -29.31 21.52 9.62
N LEU A 92 -27.99 21.42 9.46
CA LEU A 92 -27.38 20.52 8.48
C LEU A 92 -27.51 19.06 8.91
N VAL A 93 -27.30 18.77 10.21
CA VAL A 93 -27.54 17.42 10.74
C VAL A 93 -29.02 17.06 10.72
N GLU A 94 -29.94 17.97 11.03
CA GLU A 94 -31.38 17.70 10.95
C GLU A 94 -31.80 17.35 9.51
N ALA A 95 -31.33 18.09 8.50
CA ALA A 95 -31.59 17.77 7.10
C ALA A 95 -30.93 16.45 6.63
N MET A 96 -29.83 16.02 7.25
CA MET A 96 -29.19 14.73 6.94
C MET A 96 -29.85 13.55 7.66
N PHE A 97 -30.47 13.77 8.82
CA PHE A 97 -31.03 12.72 9.68
C PHE A 97 -32.56 12.73 9.77
N ASP A 98 -33.25 13.57 8.99
CA ASP A 98 -34.73 13.62 8.81
C ASP A 98 -35.37 12.28 8.38
N PHE A 99 -34.55 11.31 7.96
CA PHE A 99 -34.98 9.96 7.63
C PHE A 99 -35.15 9.04 8.86
N LEU A 100 -34.64 9.46 10.03
CA LEU A 100 -34.82 8.72 11.28
C LEU A 100 -36.07 9.24 12.01
N PRO A 101 -36.91 8.35 12.56
CA PRO A 101 -38.05 8.77 13.35
C PRO A 101 -37.57 9.62 14.53
N ASP A 102 -38.18 10.78 14.72
CA ASP A 102 -37.80 11.76 15.73
C ASP A 102 -37.78 11.08 17.11
N SER A 103 -36.62 11.12 17.77
CA SER A 103 -36.34 10.31 18.95
C SER A 103 -36.94 10.92 20.23
N SER A 104 -38.14 11.47 20.11
CA SER A 104 -38.92 12.05 21.21
C SER A 104 -40.32 11.44 21.31
N SER A 105 -40.42 10.12 21.37
CA SER A 105 -41.52 9.45 22.11
C SER A 105 -41.25 7.97 22.17
N GLU A 106 -41.16 7.47 23.41
CA GLU A 106 -41.35 6.11 23.89
C GLU A 106 -41.40 4.96 22.86
N ALA A 107 -40.46 4.02 23.03
CA ALA A 107 -40.58 2.65 22.52
C ALA A 107 -41.98 2.06 22.87
N PRO A 108 -42.61 1.26 21.98
CA PRO A 108 -42.06 -0.05 21.66
C PRO A 108 -42.20 -0.51 20.19
N ASN A 109 -41.20 -1.27 19.76
CA ASN A 109 -41.33 -2.49 18.95
C ASN A 109 -42.31 -2.47 17.77
N SER A 110 -41.81 -2.26 16.55
CA SER A 110 -42.09 -3.16 15.42
C SER A 110 -41.21 -2.79 14.23
N ALA A 111 -40.22 -3.64 13.95
CA ALA A 111 -39.50 -3.63 12.70
C ALA A 111 -40.52 -3.90 11.56
N ARG A 112 -40.86 -2.87 10.79
CA ARG A 112 -41.43 -3.06 9.45
C ARG A 112 -40.30 -3.48 8.53
N GLU A 113 -39.99 -4.77 8.57
CA GLU A 113 -39.13 -5.40 7.59
C GLU A 113 -39.86 -5.49 6.24
N THR A 114 -39.16 -5.06 5.19
CA THR A 114 -39.50 -5.28 3.79
C THR A 114 -39.80 -6.77 3.55
N SER A 115 -40.96 -7.06 2.96
CA SER A 115 -41.60 -8.38 2.84
C SER A 115 -40.93 -9.35 1.85
N VAL A 116 -39.61 -9.48 1.86
CA VAL A 116 -38.86 -10.30 0.89
C VAL A 116 -38.27 -11.58 1.52
N PHE A 117 -38.38 -11.76 2.83
CA PHE A 117 -37.78 -12.89 3.55
C PHE A 117 -38.78 -13.53 4.52
N MET A 118 -39.83 -14.17 3.99
CA MET A 118 -40.88 -14.85 4.80
C MET A 118 -41.01 -16.35 4.50
N ASP A 119 -40.04 -16.96 3.81
CA ASP A 119 -40.12 -18.36 3.37
C ASP A 119 -38.93 -19.24 3.82
N LEU A 120 -38.42 -19.06 5.04
CA LEU A 120 -37.52 -20.02 5.67
C LEU A 120 -38.11 -20.55 6.99
N PRO A 121 -38.16 -21.88 7.21
CA PRO A 121 -38.84 -22.47 8.35
C PRO A 121 -38.16 -22.11 9.68
N THR A 122 -38.95 -21.54 10.59
CA THR A 122 -38.58 -21.19 11.97
C THR A 122 -38.42 -22.45 12.82
N ALA A 123 -37.19 -22.95 12.96
CA ALA A 123 -36.83 -23.86 14.05
C ALA A 123 -36.53 -23.02 15.30
N LYS A 124 -37.43 -23.13 16.29
CA LYS A 124 -37.28 -22.48 17.60
C LYS A 124 -36.21 -23.18 18.43
N ALA A 125 -35.25 -22.39 18.87
CA ALA A 125 -34.53 -22.41 20.15
C ALA A 125 -34.10 -23.78 20.72
N ASP A 126 -32.79 -24.02 20.69
CA ASP A 126 -32.04 -24.32 21.91
C ASP A 126 -30.70 -23.59 21.85
N GLN A 127 -30.42 -22.82 22.91
CA GLN A 127 -29.21 -22.02 23.10
C GLN A 127 -28.12 -22.91 23.69
N GLN A 128 -27.17 -23.40 22.90
CA GLN A 128 -25.78 -23.61 23.32
C GLN A 128 -24.93 -23.97 22.08
N GLU A 129 -23.85 -23.21 21.87
CA GLU A 129 -22.79 -23.44 20.87
C GLU A 129 -23.11 -23.18 19.39
N VAL A 130 -22.03 -23.04 18.62
CA VAL A 130 -21.95 -22.93 17.15
C VAL A 130 -22.09 -21.51 16.58
N ILE A 131 -21.01 -20.73 16.74
CA ILE A 131 -20.50 -19.95 15.62
C ILE A 131 -20.49 -20.90 14.43
N SER A 132 -21.38 -20.67 13.45
CA SER A 132 -21.35 -21.32 12.14
C SER A 132 -20.06 -20.94 11.43
N THR A 133 -18.97 -21.54 11.92
CA THR A 133 -17.79 -21.86 11.15
C THR A 133 -18.36 -22.64 9.97
N MET A 134 -18.22 -22.10 8.77
CA MET A 134 -18.49 -22.87 7.57
C MET A 134 -17.75 -24.20 7.76
N GLN A 135 -18.50 -25.29 7.88
CA GLN A 135 -17.96 -26.62 7.66
C GLN A 135 -17.54 -26.61 6.20
N LEU A 136 -16.30 -26.14 5.97
CA LEU A 136 -15.48 -26.67 4.92
C LEU A 136 -15.63 -28.18 5.10
N GLY A 137 -16.14 -28.86 4.07
CA GLY A 137 -16.10 -30.30 4.05
C GLY A 137 -14.70 -30.71 4.51
N SER A 138 -14.62 -31.78 5.29
CA SER A 138 -13.37 -32.50 5.47
C SER A 138 -12.91 -32.97 4.09
N GLU A 139 -12.32 -32.05 3.32
CA GLU A 139 -11.39 -32.35 2.26
C GLU A 139 -10.26 -33.05 3.00
N ASP A 140 -10.03 -34.30 2.63
CA ASP A 140 -8.94 -35.12 3.14
C ASP A 140 -7.73 -34.22 3.39
N GLU A 141 -7.31 -34.09 4.66
CA GLU A 141 -6.14 -33.29 5.03
C GLU A 141 -4.94 -33.95 4.34
N GLU A 142 -4.63 -33.50 3.11
CA GLU A 142 -3.57 -34.07 2.30
C GLU A 142 -2.31 -34.05 3.15
N ASP A 143 -1.68 -35.22 3.33
CA ASP A 143 -0.47 -35.33 4.13
C ASP A 143 0.68 -34.59 3.42
N LEU A 144 0.85 -33.30 3.74
CA LEU A 144 1.90 -32.46 3.20
C LEU A 144 3.28 -32.77 3.81
N SER A 145 3.38 -33.72 4.75
CA SER A 145 4.63 -34.04 5.43
C SER A 145 5.71 -34.60 4.48
N GLU A 146 5.31 -35.14 3.33
CA GLU A 146 6.24 -35.57 2.27
C GLU A 146 6.87 -34.38 1.51
N PHE A 147 6.17 -33.25 1.41
CA PHE A 147 6.62 -32.06 0.68
C PHE A 147 7.57 -31.21 1.51
N LYS A 148 8.75 -31.74 1.77
CA LYS A 148 9.83 -31.01 2.45
C LYS A 148 10.63 -30.17 1.44
N PHE A 149 10.83 -28.89 1.74
CA PHE A 149 11.66 -28.00 0.91
C PHE A 149 13.07 -28.55 0.67
N GLN A 150 13.65 -29.22 1.67
CA GLN A 150 14.95 -29.87 1.54
C GLN A 150 14.97 -30.94 0.43
N LYS A 151 13.89 -31.71 0.24
CA LYS A 151 13.77 -32.71 -0.83
C LYS A 151 13.78 -32.00 -2.19
N PHE A 152 12.98 -30.94 -2.33
CA PHE A 152 12.94 -30.12 -3.53
C PHE A 152 14.31 -29.51 -3.87
N ALA A 153 14.96 -28.88 -2.90
CA ALA A 153 16.27 -28.26 -3.11
C ALA A 153 17.33 -29.29 -3.50
N ALA A 154 17.36 -30.47 -2.85
CA ALA A 154 18.30 -31.53 -3.21
C ALA A 154 18.08 -32.07 -4.63
N THR A 155 16.84 -32.05 -5.14
CA THR A 155 16.51 -32.55 -6.48
C THR A 155 16.75 -31.51 -7.58
N TYR A 156 16.45 -30.23 -7.32
CA TYR A 156 16.41 -29.21 -8.38
C TYR A 156 17.49 -28.13 -8.27
N PHE A 157 18.15 -27.97 -7.12
CA PHE A 157 19.16 -26.92 -6.98
C PHE A 157 20.42 -27.25 -7.79
N GLN A 158 20.93 -26.23 -8.47
CA GLN A 158 22.18 -26.31 -9.23
C GLN A 158 23.37 -25.84 -8.40
N GLY A 159 24.58 -26.23 -8.83
CA GLY A 159 25.83 -25.65 -8.30
C GLY A 159 26.17 -26.00 -6.86
N ASN A 160 25.70 -27.15 -6.35
CA ASN A 160 25.90 -27.59 -4.96
C ASN A 160 25.47 -26.57 -3.89
N VAL A 161 24.46 -25.75 -4.22
CA VAL A 161 23.92 -24.76 -3.27
C VAL A 161 23.01 -25.46 -2.26
N THR A 162 23.18 -25.12 -0.98
CA THR A 162 22.37 -25.69 0.10
C THR A 162 21.01 -25.00 0.19
N HIS A 163 20.02 -25.69 0.76
CA HIS A 163 18.71 -25.11 1.09
C HIS A 163 18.75 -24.16 2.30
N MET A 164 19.91 -24.05 2.94
CA MET A 164 20.13 -23.29 4.16
C MET A 164 20.53 -21.86 3.84
N TYR A 165 20.37 -20.99 4.83
CA TYR A 165 20.78 -19.59 4.73
C TYR A 165 22.27 -19.43 4.36
N SER A 166 22.54 -18.51 3.44
CA SER A 166 23.89 -18.17 2.98
C SER A 166 23.96 -16.68 2.64
N ARG A 167 25.07 -16.03 3.03
CA ARG A 167 25.36 -14.63 2.69
C ARG A 167 26.19 -14.46 1.42
N LYS A 168 26.57 -15.56 0.78
CA LYS A 168 27.40 -15.53 -0.42
C LYS A 168 26.53 -15.19 -1.64
N PRO A 169 26.97 -14.28 -2.53
CA PRO A 169 26.29 -14.09 -3.81
C PRO A 169 26.32 -15.38 -4.62
N LEU A 170 25.24 -15.66 -5.36
CA LEU A 170 25.14 -16.83 -6.22
C LEU A 170 25.94 -16.62 -7.51
N LYS A 171 26.69 -17.64 -7.93
CA LYS A 171 27.36 -17.67 -9.25
C LYS A 171 26.42 -18.10 -10.37
N HIS A 172 25.42 -18.91 -10.04
CA HIS A 172 24.39 -19.44 -10.94
C HIS A 172 23.05 -19.40 -10.20
N PRO A 173 21.91 -19.25 -10.91
CA PRO A 173 20.60 -19.32 -10.28
C PRO A 173 20.41 -20.65 -9.55
N LEU A 174 19.56 -20.66 -8.51
CA LEU A 174 19.25 -21.88 -7.77
C LEU A 174 18.65 -22.95 -8.68
N LEU A 175 17.84 -22.56 -9.65
CA LEU A 175 17.14 -23.44 -10.58
C LEU A 175 17.65 -23.23 -12.02
N PRO A 176 17.54 -24.26 -12.89
CA PRO A 176 17.79 -24.11 -14.33
C PRO A 176 16.89 -23.02 -14.92
N LEU A 177 17.50 -22.02 -15.55
CA LEU A 177 16.79 -21.01 -16.33
C LEU A 177 17.32 -21.03 -17.76
N HIS A 178 16.40 -20.98 -18.74
CA HIS A 178 16.73 -21.18 -20.15
C HIS A 178 17.35 -19.95 -20.81
N THR A 179 17.00 -18.74 -20.38
CA THR A 179 17.52 -17.51 -20.98
C THR A 179 18.64 -16.92 -20.14
N GLN A 180 19.69 -16.40 -20.80
CA GLN A 180 20.79 -15.72 -20.10
C GLN A 180 20.31 -14.49 -19.32
N GLY A 181 19.28 -13.81 -19.83
CA GLY A 181 18.65 -12.67 -19.15
C GLY A 181 18.06 -13.08 -17.81
N ASP A 182 17.32 -14.19 -17.76
CA ASP A 182 16.70 -14.69 -16.52
C ASP A 182 17.76 -15.18 -15.53
N GLN A 183 18.85 -15.81 -16.00
CA GLN A 183 19.96 -16.21 -15.14
C GLN A 183 20.62 -15.03 -14.44
N LEU A 184 20.90 -13.94 -15.18
CA LEU A 184 21.45 -12.70 -14.61
C LEU A 184 20.44 -12.00 -13.70
N ALA A 185 19.16 -11.98 -14.08
CA ALA A 185 18.10 -11.42 -13.24
C ALA A 185 17.98 -12.16 -11.91
N ALA A 186 18.00 -13.49 -11.91
CA ALA A 186 17.97 -14.29 -10.69
C ALA A 186 19.17 -14.03 -9.77
N GLN A 187 20.38 -13.88 -10.34
CA GLN A 187 21.58 -13.51 -9.56
C GLN A 187 21.46 -12.09 -8.98
N ALA A 188 20.97 -11.13 -9.76
CA ALA A 188 20.73 -9.76 -9.29
C ALA A 188 19.66 -9.71 -8.19
N LEU A 189 18.59 -10.51 -8.31
CA LEU A 189 17.55 -10.64 -7.29
C LEU A 189 18.11 -11.24 -6.01
N TRP A 190 18.98 -12.24 -6.08
CA TRP A 190 19.63 -12.79 -4.91
C TRP A 190 20.43 -11.73 -4.13
N VAL A 191 21.26 -10.95 -4.83
CA VAL A 191 22.01 -9.84 -4.20
C VAL A 191 21.05 -8.80 -3.62
N THR A 192 19.93 -8.54 -4.29
CA THR A 192 18.90 -7.60 -3.81
C THR A 192 18.24 -8.10 -2.52
N ILE A 193 17.91 -9.39 -2.43
CA ILE A 193 17.38 -10.02 -1.21
C ILE A 193 18.40 -9.87 -0.08
N LEU A 194 19.67 -10.21 -0.33
CA LEU A 194 20.74 -10.08 0.67
C LEU A 194 20.96 -8.64 1.15
N ARG A 195 20.79 -7.64 0.29
CA ARG A 195 20.84 -6.22 0.68
C ARG A 195 19.62 -5.84 1.51
N PHE A 196 18.44 -6.30 1.13
CA PHE A 196 17.19 -6.01 1.84
C PHE A 196 17.15 -6.63 3.24
N THR A 197 17.69 -7.84 3.41
CA THR A 197 17.83 -8.50 4.73
C THR A 197 18.96 -7.93 5.57
N GLY A 198 19.84 -7.08 5.00
CA GLY A 198 20.99 -6.48 5.68
C GLY A 198 22.25 -7.35 5.71
N ASP A 199 22.26 -8.45 4.95
CA ASP A 199 23.39 -9.38 4.87
C ASP A 199 24.54 -8.88 3.99
N LEU A 200 24.23 -8.04 3.01
CA LEU A 200 25.20 -7.32 2.18
C LEU A 200 25.05 -5.80 2.34
N PRO A 201 26.16 -5.04 2.28
CA PRO A 201 26.11 -3.59 2.37
C PRO A 201 25.37 -2.98 1.18
N GLU A 202 24.59 -1.93 1.44
CA GLU A 202 23.96 -1.15 0.38
C GLU A 202 25.00 -0.42 -0.49
N PRO A 203 24.80 -0.37 -1.82
CA PRO A 203 25.65 0.43 -2.70
C PRO A 203 25.67 1.91 -2.27
N ARG A 204 26.83 2.56 -2.34
CA ARG A 204 26.91 4.00 -2.09
C ARG A 204 26.45 4.79 -3.31
N TYR A 205 25.23 5.31 -3.27
CA TYR A 205 24.63 6.09 -4.36
C TYR A 205 25.06 7.58 -4.34
N HIS A 206 26.36 7.89 -4.43
CA HIS A 206 26.82 9.28 -4.31
C HIS A 206 26.87 10.08 -5.62
N THR A 207 26.62 9.47 -6.78
CA THR A 207 26.82 10.14 -8.09
C THR A 207 25.79 9.79 -9.16
N MET A 208 24.70 9.09 -8.84
CA MET A 208 23.71 8.76 -9.88
C MET A 208 22.75 9.93 -10.10
N ASP A 209 22.60 10.33 -11.37
CA ASP A 209 21.58 11.27 -11.80
C ASP A 209 20.18 10.77 -11.38
N ARG A 210 19.27 11.71 -11.13
CA ARG A 210 17.90 11.37 -10.72
C ARG A 210 17.13 10.76 -11.89
N ASP A 211 17.19 9.44 -12.00
CA ASP A 211 16.32 8.67 -12.86
C ASP A 211 14.86 8.74 -12.37
N ASN A 212 13.99 9.41 -13.12
CA ASN A 212 12.55 9.47 -12.81
C ASN A 212 11.74 8.36 -13.50
N THR A 213 12.39 7.44 -14.20
CA THR A 213 11.73 6.28 -14.82
C THR A 213 11.31 5.27 -13.75
N SER A 214 10.08 4.75 -13.84
CA SER A 214 9.59 3.79 -12.85
C SER A 214 10.38 2.47 -12.87
N VAL A 215 10.48 1.80 -11.72
CA VAL A 215 11.14 0.48 -11.60
C VAL A 215 10.47 -0.52 -12.54
N MET A 216 9.13 -0.54 -12.58
CA MET A 216 8.39 -1.42 -13.49
C MET A 216 8.74 -1.15 -14.95
N SER A 217 8.87 0.11 -15.37
CA SER A 217 9.29 0.45 -16.73
C SER A 217 10.70 -0.06 -17.04
N LYS A 218 11.64 0.06 -16.09
CA LYS A 218 13.00 -0.48 -16.25
C LYS A 218 12.97 -2.02 -16.37
N VAL A 219 12.16 -2.70 -15.57
CA VAL A 219 12.00 -4.16 -15.63
C VAL A 219 11.35 -4.59 -16.94
N THR A 220 10.29 -3.92 -17.42
CA THR A 220 9.67 -4.27 -18.69
C THR A 220 10.62 -4.08 -19.88
N ALA A 221 11.48 -3.07 -19.82
CA ALA A 221 12.49 -2.85 -20.86
C ALA A 221 13.47 -4.03 -21.00
N THR A 222 13.73 -4.80 -19.93
CA THR A 222 14.64 -5.95 -20.00
C THR A 222 14.08 -7.13 -20.79
N LEU A 223 12.77 -7.19 -20.98
CA LEU A 223 12.11 -8.22 -21.80
C LEU A 223 12.21 -7.93 -23.31
N GLY A 224 12.68 -6.74 -23.69
CA GLY A 224 12.81 -6.35 -25.09
C GLY A 224 13.93 -7.12 -25.81
N ARG A 225 13.72 -7.48 -27.09
CA ARG A 225 14.71 -8.21 -27.91
C ARG A 225 16.08 -7.51 -28.02
N ASN A 226 16.12 -6.19 -27.85
CA ASN A 226 17.34 -5.40 -27.92
C ASN A 226 18.09 -5.30 -26.58
N PHE A 227 17.50 -5.77 -25.48
CA PHE A 227 18.11 -5.69 -24.16
C PHE A 227 19.46 -6.42 -24.10
N ILE A 228 19.59 -7.57 -24.77
CA ILE A 228 20.84 -8.35 -24.84
C ILE A 228 22.00 -7.55 -25.50
N ARG A 229 21.68 -6.53 -26.32
CA ARG A 229 22.68 -5.65 -26.94
C ARG A 229 22.90 -4.34 -26.17
N SER A 230 22.15 -4.11 -25.10
CA SER A 230 22.23 -2.87 -24.35
C SER A 230 23.49 -2.82 -23.51
N LYS A 231 23.94 -1.60 -23.21
CA LYS A 231 25.14 -1.38 -22.39
C LYS A 231 24.93 -1.93 -20.98
N GLU A 232 23.72 -1.81 -20.44
CA GLU A 232 23.34 -2.30 -19.12
C GLU A 232 23.48 -3.83 -19.02
N PHE A 233 23.13 -4.57 -20.07
CA PHE A 233 23.31 -6.02 -20.11
C PHE A 233 24.78 -6.44 -20.18
N GLN A 234 25.61 -5.68 -20.89
CA GLN A 234 27.07 -5.90 -20.92
C GLN A 234 27.71 -5.61 -19.56
N GLU A 235 27.33 -4.50 -18.92
CA GLU A 235 27.79 -4.14 -17.58
C GLU A 235 27.35 -5.18 -16.53
N ALA A 236 26.13 -5.71 -16.62
CA ALA A 236 25.64 -6.76 -15.73
C ALA A 236 26.41 -8.08 -15.86
N GLN A 237 26.86 -8.44 -17.07
CA GLN A 237 27.74 -9.61 -17.26
C GLN A 237 29.12 -9.39 -16.64
N MET A 238 29.66 -8.18 -16.74
CA MET A 238 30.98 -7.83 -16.20
C MET A 238 30.98 -7.75 -14.67
N MET A 239 29.85 -7.36 -14.05
CA MET A 239 29.72 -7.27 -12.58
C MET A 239 29.77 -8.65 -11.88
N GLY A 240 29.55 -9.75 -12.61
CA GLY A 240 29.73 -11.12 -12.10
C GLY A 240 31.16 -11.66 -12.21
N MET A 241 32.06 -10.94 -12.86
CA MET A 241 33.49 -11.26 -12.94
C MET A 241 34.26 -10.32 -12.02
N ASP A 242 34.33 -10.64 -10.72
CA ASP A 242 35.31 -10.00 -9.85
C ASP A 242 36.71 -10.25 -10.47
N PRO A 243 37.51 -9.21 -10.77
CA PRO A 243 38.91 -9.41 -11.06
C PRO A 243 39.56 -9.87 -9.77
N VAL A 244 39.93 -11.15 -9.73
CA VAL A 244 40.83 -11.67 -8.70
C VAL A 244 42.11 -10.85 -8.77
N SER A 245 42.38 -10.07 -7.74
CA SER A 245 43.70 -9.48 -7.44
C SER A 245 43.82 -9.33 -5.93
#